data_AF-A0A196SDJ5-F1
#
_entry.id   AF-A0A196SDJ5-F1
#
_cell.length_a   1.000
_cell.length_b   1.000
_cell.length_c   1.000
_cell.angle_alpha   90.00
_cell.angle_beta   90.00
_cell.angle_gamma   90.00
#
_symmetry.space_group_name_H-M   'P 1'
#
loop_
_entity.id
_entity.type
_entity.pdbx_description
1 polymer ?
#
loop_
_entity_poly.entity_id
_entity_poly.type
_entity_poly.pdbx_seq_one_letter_code
_entity_poly.pdbx_strand_id
1 'polypeptide(L)'
;FEVDAVASTDVSVNAFMTLYCKPASTGSCPAVGDFPAVGEGQISPAACPEGFRGYAYRECANGVLGDVKNEKCEYLLPEAIQYESSNMEFVLNTEVSSGKPTYKNIITEFFMQSSTPLPEGLSIDATTGKPVREMEQRAFTVRGKNPAGKTIVEVTVAVRKGYCQPEGMFERTNVGEVAVYECSMQGSYVGTQKRACVLGKRDGEWQKATGNCLPIMGIVLAVVIVILVIAAVVFILLRTRKSKSVGGVKGKAAIQTQAKKITKAVRV
;
A
#
# COMPACT_ATOMS: atom_id res chain seq x y z
N PHE A 1 3.83 -14.29 -58.27
CA PHE A 1 3.04 -14.61 -57.06
C PHE A 1 1.79 -13.79 -57.16
N GLU A 2 0.65 -14.46 -57.15
CA GLU A 2 -0.67 -13.86 -57.23
C GLU A 2 -1.46 -14.38 -56.02
N VAL A 3 -2.13 -13.49 -55.29
CA VAL A 3 -2.96 -13.86 -54.14
C VAL A 3 -4.38 -13.97 -54.67
N ASP A 4 -4.78 -15.19 -55.04
CA ASP A 4 -6.05 -15.43 -55.73
C ASP A 4 -7.25 -15.57 -54.79
N ALA A 5 -7.04 -15.42 -53.47
CA ALA A 5 -8.09 -15.52 -52.47
C ALA A 5 -7.91 -14.49 -51.36
N VAL A 6 -9.03 -13.91 -50.91
CA VAL A 6 -9.04 -12.95 -49.79
C VAL A 6 -8.65 -13.69 -48.51
N ALA A 7 -7.48 -13.36 -47.96
CA ALA A 7 -7.03 -13.92 -46.70
C ALA A 7 -7.84 -13.37 -45.53
N SER A 8 -8.19 -14.23 -44.58
CA SER A 8 -8.89 -13.86 -43.35
C SER A 8 -8.02 -13.11 -42.32
N THR A 9 -6.72 -12.92 -42.63
CA THR A 9 -5.71 -12.25 -41.79
C THR A 9 -4.70 -11.52 -42.69
N ASP A 10 -3.94 -10.58 -42.11
CA ASP A 10 -2.87 -9.89 -42.83
C ASP A 10 -1.83 -10.87 -43.39
N VAL A 11 -1.60 -10.81 -44.70
CA VAL A 11 -0.60 -11.63 -45.40
C VAL A 11 0.73 -10.89 -45.40
N SER A 12 1.65 -11.32 -44.53
CA SER A 12 3.02 -10.82 -44.46
C SER A 12 3.92 -11.68 -45.37
N VAL A 13 4.49 -11.06 -46.41
CA VAL A 13 5.53 -11.70 -47.23
C VAL A 13 6.90 -11.22 -46.77
N ASN A 14 7.64 -12.08 -46.07
CA ASN A 14 8.94 -11.72 -45.48
C ASN A 14 10.13 -11.93 -46.44
N ALA A 15 10.04 -12.88 -47.38
CA ALA A 15 11.05 -13.10 -48.42
C ALA A 15 10.49 -13.96 -49.58
N PHE A 16 11.08 -13.81 -50.77
CA PHE A 16 10.91 -14.75 -51.89
C PHE A 16 12.21 -15.50 -52.11
N MET A 17 12.19 -16.83 -51.98
CA MET A 17 13.38 -17.66 -52.15
C MET A 17 13.20 -18.58 -53.37
N THR A 18 13.93 -18.30 -54.44
CA THR A 18 13.94 -19.13 -55.65
C THR A 18 14.92 -20.27 -55.45
N LEU A 19 14.42 -21.43 -55.05
CA LEU A 19 15.22 -22.65 -54.85
C LEU A 19 15.57 -23.28 -56.21
N TYR A 20 16.87 -23.45 -56.49
CA TYR A 20 17.34 -24.19 -57.66
C TYR A 20 17.25 -25.69 -57.40
N CYS A 21 16.28 -26.38 -57.99
CA CYS A 21 16.16 -27.83 -57.90
C CYS A 21 17.23 -28.52 -58.77
N LYS A 22 18.24 -29.12 -58.13
CA LYS A 22 19.16 -30.07 -58.79
C LYS A 22 18.43 -31.41 -58.96
N PRO A 23 18.53 -32.10 -60.12
CA PRO A 23 17.83 -33.36 -60.35
C PRO A 23 18.18 -34.44 -59.32
N ALA A 24 17.18 -35.28 -59.02
CA ALA A 24 17.06 -36.22 -57.89
C ALA A 24 18.15 -37.31 -57.72
N SER A 25 19.25 -37.27 -58.47
CA SER A 25 20.33 -38.26 -58.37
C SER A 25 21.35 -37.98 -57.25
N THR A 26 21.15 -36.93 -56.43
CA THR A 26 22.11 -36.53 -55.38
C THR A 26 21.59 -36.69 -53.94
N GLY A 27 20.40 -37.23 -53.72
CA GLY A 27 19.80 -37.35 -52.38
C GLY A 27 18.95 -36.13 -51.98
N SER A 28 18.15 -36.29 -50.92
CA SER A 28 17.27 -35.25 -50.37
C SER A 28 17.16 -35.39 -48.86
N CYS A 29 17.01 -34.28 -48.16
CA CYS A 29 16.71 -34.29 -46.74
C CYS A 29 15.21 -34.19 -46.51
N PRO A 30 14.61 -35.09 -45.70
CA PRO A 30 13.20 -35.01 -45.35
C PRO A 30 12.89 -33.78 -44.49
N ALA A 31 11.62 -33.36 -44.48
CA ALA A 31 11.16 -32.27 -43.62
C ALA A 31 11.26 -32.67 -42.14
N VAL A 32 11.60 -31.71 -41.28
CA VAL A 32 11.72 -31.91 -39.82
C VAL A 32 11.19 -30.67 -39.08
N GLY A 33 10.09 -30.83 -38.36
CA GLY A 33 9.43 -29.71 -37.67
C GLY A 33 8.94 -28.66 -38.67
N ASP A 34 9.30 -27.40 -38.44
CA ASP A 34 8.95 -26.26 -39.32
C ASP A 34 9.86 -26.14 -40.55
N PHE A 35 10.87 -27.02 -40.68
CA PHE A 35 11.83 -27.00 -41.79
C PHE A 35 11.37 -27.95 -42.92
N PRO A 36 11.05 -27.44 -44.12
CA PRO A 36 10.57 -28.25 -45.23
C PRO A 36 11.65 -29.17 -45.81
N ALA A 37 11.23 -30.17 -46.59
CA ALA A 37 12.15 -31.05 -47.31
C ALA A 37 12.87 -30.29 -48.42
N VAL A 38 14.17 -30.54 -48.59
CA VAL A 38 15.01 -29.88 -49.60
C VAL A 38 16.00 -30.87 -50.23
N GLY A 39 16.51 -30.54 -51.40
CA GLY A 39 17.53 -31.35 -52.09
C GLY A 39 18.90 -31.27 -51.42
N GLU A 40 19.73 -32.27 -51.67
CA GLU A 40 21.12 -32.30 -51.19
C GLU A 40 21.88 -31.01 -51.54
N GLY A 41 22.55 -30.41 -50.55
CA GLY A 41 23.29 -29.16 -50.67
C GLY A 41 22.44 -27.88 -50.63
N GLN A 42 21.12 -27.97 -50.46
CA GLN A 42 20.24 -26.81 -50.29
C GLN A 42 20.08 -26.43 -48.81
N ILE A 43 19.58 -25.21 -48.58
CA ILE A 43 19.11 -24.77 -47.27
C ILE A 43 17.61 -25.00 -47.14
N SER A 44 17.19 -25.53 -46.01
CA SER A 44 15.79 -25.61 -45.58
C SER A 44 15.49 -24.42 -44.66
N PRO A 45 14.65 -23.45 -45.08
CA PRO A 45 14.33 -22.28 -44.28
C PRO A 45 13.11 -22.49 -43.37
N ALA A 46 13.07 -21.77 -42.25
CA ALA A 46 11.92 -21.65 -41.37
C ALA A 46 11.80 -20.22 -40.81
N ALA A 47 10.67 -19.92 -40.17
CA ALA A 47 10.49 -18.67 -39.45
C ALA A 47 11.51 -18.54 -38.31
N CYS A 48 11.95 -17.31 -38.03
CA CYS A 48 12.75 -17.04 -36.84
C CYS A 48 11.92 -17.19 -35.57
N PRO A 49 12.56 -17.41 -34.41
CA PRO A 49 11.89 -17.31 -33.11
C PRO A 49 11.22 -15.94 -32.91
N GLU A 50 10.27 -15.88 -31.99
CA GLU A 50 9.61 -14.62 -31.63
C GLU A 50 10.61 -13.52 -31.25
N GLY A 51 10.32 -12.28 -31.66
CA GLY A 51 11.21 -11.13 -31.42
C GLY A 51 12.34 -10.98 -32.44
N PHE A 52 12.38 -11.82 -33.48
CA PHE A 52 13.32 -11.75 -34.58
C PHE A 52 12.61 -11.64 -35.93
N ARG A 53 13.31 -11.09 -36.93
CA ARG A 53 12.91 -11.05 -38.33
C ARG A 53 13.96 -11.72 -39.19
N GLY A 54 13.57 -12.13 -40.40
CA GLY A 54 14.41 -12.89 -41.33
C GLY A 54 13.99 -14.35 -41.35
N TYR A 55 14.96 -15.26 -41.42
CA TYR A 55 14.69 -16.69 -41.45
C TYR A 55 15.75 -17.49 -40.70
N ALA A 56 15.33 -18.55 -40.03
CA ALA A 56 16.23 -19.60 -39.58
C ALA A 56 16.47 -20.56 -40.75
N TYR A 57 17.61 -21.25 -40.78
CA TYR A 57 17.87 -22.23 -41.83
C TYR A 57 18.67 -23.43 -41.34
N ARG A 58 18.50 -24.56 -42.01
CA ARG A 58 19.30 -25.77 -41.85
C ARG A 58 19.91 -26.15 -43.18
N GLU A 59 21.13 -26.65 -43.19
CA GLU A 59 21.77 -27.15 -44.41
C GLU A 59 21.49 -28.64 -44.57
N CYS A 60 21.12 -29.05 -45.79
CA CYS A 60 20.95 -30.45 -46.14
C CYS A 60 22.28 -31.05 -46.58
N ALA A 61 22.78 -32.02 -45.82
CA ALA A 61 24.01 -32.74 -46.14
C ALA A 61 23.84 -34.24 -45.85
N ASN A 62 24.25 -35.07 -46.81
CA ASN A 62 24.16 -36.53 -46.77
C ASN A 62 22.75 -37.04 -46.44
N GLY A 63 21.71 -36.39 -46.99
CA GLY A 63 20.31 -36.76 -46.74
C GLY A 63 19.77 -36.42 -45.34
N VAL A 64 20.51 -35.66 -44.53
CA VAL A 64 20.08 -35.21 -43.19
C VAL A 64 20.18 -33.69 -43.07
N LEU A 65 19.17 -33.05 -42.46
CA LEU A 65 19.23 -31.64 -42.10
C LEU A 65 20.17 -31.45 -40.90
N GLY A 66 21.17 -30.58 -41.03
CA GLY A 66 22.11 -30.20 -39.97
C GLY A 66 21.47 -29.38 -38.85
N ASP A 67 22.27 -28.67 -38.05
CA ASP A 67 21.75 -27.84 -36.95
C ASP A 67 21.00 -26.59 -37.44
N VAL A 68 20.13 -26.06 -36.58
CA VAL A 68 19.41 -24.81 -36.84
C VAL A 68 20.38 -23.64 -36.74
N LYS A 69 20.54 -22.90 -37.83
CA LYS A 69 21.34 -21.67 -37.91
C LYS A 69 20.42 -20.45 -37.88
N ASN A 70 20.70 -19.53 -36.94
CA ASN A 70 19.92 -18.31 -36.72
C ASN A 70 20.68 -17.03 -37.14
N GLU A 71 21.76 -17.16 -37.90
CA GLU A 71 22.59 -16.01 -38.32
C GLU A 71 21.84 -14.99 -39.18
N LYS A 72 20.74 -15.41 -39.81
CA LYS A 72 19.85 -14.56 -40.61
C LYS A 72 18.62 -14.10 -39.83
N CYS A 73 18.54 -14.43 -38.54
CA CYS A 73 17.55 -13.89 -37.61
C CYS A 73 18.10 -12.64 -36.93
N GLU A 74 17.59 -11.49 -37.35
CA GLU A 74 17.92 -10.20 -36.75
C GLU A 74 16.89 -9.82 -35.70
N TYR A 75 17.33 -9.15 -34.63
CA TYR A 75 16.42 -8.64 -33.62
C TYR A 75 15.40 -7.68 -34.24
N LEU A 76 14.14 -7.79 -33.82
CA LEU A 76 13.15 -6.74 -34.01
C LEU A 76 13.43 -5.59 -33.03
N LEU A 77 13.08 -4.36 -33.40
CA LEU A 77 13.22 -3.20 -32.50
C LEU A 77 12.39 -3.40 -31.24
N PRO A 78 12.91 -3.09 -30.04
CA PRO A 78 12.11 -3.06 -28.83
C PRO A 78 10.94 -2.07 -28.98
N GLU A 79 9.75 -2.43 -28.51
CA GLU A 79 8.57 -1.57 -28.61
C GLU A 79 7.68 -1.69 -27.37
N ALA A 80 6.85 -0.67 -27.15
CA ALA A 80 5.74 -0.70 -26.20
C ALA A 80 6.11 -1.15 -24.77
N ILE A 81 7.18 -0.62 -24.19
CA ILE A 81 7.45 -0.82 -22.75
C ILE A 81 6.29 -0.20 -21.97
N GLN A 82 5.68 -0.98 -21.08
CA GLN A 82 4.55 -0.57 -20.26
C GLN A 82 4.70 -1.09 -18.84
N TYR A 83 4.53 -0.19 -17.88
CA TYR A 83 4.44 -0.52 -16.46
C TYR A 83 2.97 -0.64 -16.05
N GLU A 84 2.69 -1.41 -15.00
CA GLU A 84 1.35 -1.53 -14.42
C GLU A 84 0.79 -0.17 -14.00
N SER A 85 1.64 0.67 -13.40
CA SER A 85 1.36 2.10 -13.20
C SER A 85 2.50 2.93 -13.75
N SER A 86 2.18 3.88 -14.64
CA SER A 86 3.11 4.91 -15.09
C SER A 86 3.27 6.04 -14.07
N ASN A 87 2.36 6.16 -13.10
CA ASN A 87 2.42 7.12 -12.00
C ASN A 87 2.70 6.36 -10.69
N MET A 88 3.96 6.36 -10.27
CA MET A 88 4.44 5.63 -9.10
C MET A 88 4.62 6.58 -7.93
N GLU A 89 3.99 6.28 -6.81
CA GLU A 89 4.20 6.99 -5.55
C GLU A 89 4.80 6.01 -4.53
N PHE A 90 5.99 6.34 -4.05
CA PHE A 90 6.73 5.53 -3.09
C PHE A 90 6.76 6.19 -1.73
N VAL A 91 6.71 5.36 -0.68
CA VAL A 91 6.82 5.84 0.70
C VAL A 91 8.29 5.80 1.14
N LEU A 92 8.77 6.93 1.65
CA LEU A 92 10.12 7.08 2.18
C LEU A 92 10.47 5.97 3.19
N ASN A 93 11.66 5.39 3.06
CA ASN A 93 12.21 4.35 3.94
C ASN A 93 11.43 3.01 3.96
N THR A 94 10.55 2.75 2.98
CA THR A 94 9.89 1.46 2.79
C THR A 94 10.50 0.67 1.63
N GLU A 95 10.32 -0.64 1.62
CA GLU A 95 10.66 -1.46 0.44
C GLU A 95 9.59 -1.29 -0.63
N VAL A 96 10.01 -0.85 -1.82
CA VAL A 96 9.12 -0.54 -2.94
C VAL A 96 9.56 -1.25 -4.22
N SER A 97 8.63 -1.45 -5.14
CA SER A 97 8.92 -2.01 -6.46
C SER A 97 8.02 -1.35 -7.50
N SER A 98 8.56 -1.08 -8.68
CA SER A 98 7.79 -0.65 -9.85
C SER A 98 7.11 -1.83 -10.56
N GLY A 99 7.39 -3.07 -10.14
CA GLY A 99 7.01 -4.27 -10.86
C GLY A 99 7.85 -4.52 -12.10
N LYS A 100 7.57 -5.62 -12.80
CA LYS A 100 8.21 -5.93 -14.09
C LYS A 100 7.40 -5.29 -15.22
N PRO A 101 8.01 -4.49 -16.09
CA PRO A 101 7.30 -3.96 -17.25
C PRO A 101 7.01 -5.06 -18.26
N THR A 102 5.93 -4.91 -19.01
CA THR A 102 5.65 -5.66 -20.23
C THR A 102 6.19 -4.91 -21.44
N TYR A 103 6.59 -5.63 -22.49
CA TYR A 103 7.11 -5.02 -23.72
C TYR A 103 6.91 -5.95 -24.92
N LYS A 104 7.00 -5.38 -26.13
CA LYS A 104 6.96 -6.09 -27.40
C LYS A 104 8.38 -6.30 -27.91
N ASN A 105 8.60 -7.47 -28.52
CA ASN A 105 9.92 -7.98 -28.96
C ASN A 105 10.88 -8.19 -27.76
N ILE A 106 12.18 -8.32 -28.02
CA ILE A 106 13.16 -8.67 -26.99
C ILE A 106 13.90 -7.43 -26.52
N ILE A 107 13.97 -7.25 -25.19
CA ILE A 107 14.85 -6.28 -24.53
C ILE A 107 15.92 -7.07 -23.77
N THR A 108 17.18 -6.79 -24.05
CA THR A 108 18.32 -7.45 -23.39
C THR A 108 18.81 -6.69 -22.16
N GLU A 109 18.56 -5.38 -22.10
CA GLU A 109 19.00 -4.53 -20.99
C GLU A 109 18.08 -3.32 -20.83
N PHE A 110 17.77 -3.00 -19.57
CA PHE A 110 17.11 -1.77 -19.16
C PHE A 110 18.10 -0.82 -18.52
N PHE A 111 17.96 0.48 -18.78
CA PHE A 111 18.78 1.50 -18.15
C PHE A 111 18.03 2.84 -18.09
N MET A 112 18.41 3.68 -17.14
CA MET A 112 17.86 5.03 -17.01
C MET A 112 18.52 5.97 -18.02
N GLN A 113 17.75 6.93 -18.53
CA GLN A 113 18.32 8.03 -19.29
C GLN A 113 19.26 8.88 -18.41
N SER A 114 20.46 9.16 -18.91
CA SER A 114 21.51 9.86 -18.14
C SER A 114 21.12 11.25 -17.66
N SER A 115 20.22 11.94 -18.35
CA SER A 115 19.71 13.26 -17.94
C SER A 115 18.71 13.19 -16.78
N THR A 116 18.17 12.01 -16.49
CA THR A 116 17.17 11.75 -15.44
C THR A 116 17.53 10.46 -14.69
N PRO A 117 18.65 10.44 -13.94
CA PRO A 117 19.01 9.29 -13.12
C PRO A 117 17.96 9.07 -12.02
N LEU A 118 17.75 7.82 -11.63
CA LEU A 118 16.90 7.50 -10.48
C LEU A 118 17.43 8.18 -9.21
N PRO A 119 16.54 8.56 -8.27
CA PRO A 119 16.95 9.07 -6.96
C PRO A 119 17.66 7.98 -6.14
N GLU A 120 18.42 8.40 -5.14
CA GLU A 120 19.16 7.50 -4.26
C GLU A 120 18.25 6.46 -3.60
N GLY A 121 18.75 5.23 -3.52
CA GLY A 121 18.02 4.09 -2.96
C GLY A 121 17.08 3.37 -3.94
N LEU A 122 16.90 3.89 -5.16
CA LEU A 122 16.19 3.21 -6.24
C LEU A 122 17.17 2.69 -7.32
N SER A 123 16.82 1.56 -7.94
CA SER A 123 17.60 0.94 -9.02
C SER A 123 16.68 0.25 -10.01
N ILE A 124 17.12 0.08 -11.26
CA ILE A 124 16.31 -0.45 -12.36
C ILE A 124 16.24 -1.98 -12.38
N ASP A 125 17.31 -2.66 -11.97
CA ASP A 125 17.43 -4.13 -11.99
C ASP A 125 17.26 -4.76 -10.61
N ALA A 126 16.95 -3.94 -9.60
CA ALA A 126 16.63 -4.45 -8.28
C ALA A 126 15.15 -4.87 -8.24
N THR A 127 14.87 -6.09 -7.78
CA THR A 127 13.49 -6.54 -7.54
C THR A 127 12.73 -5.57 -6.63
N THR A 128 13.45 -4.91 -5.71
CA THR A 128 12.95 -3.92 -4.75
C THR A 128 13.97 -2.80 -4.54
N GLY A 129 13.51 -1.57 -4.34
CA GLY A 129 14.29 -0.42 -3.91
C GLY A 129 13.84 0.10 -2.54
N LYS A 130 14.62 0.99 -1.94
CA LYS A 130 14.28 1.67 -0.69
C LYS A 130 14.65 3.16 -0.78
N PRO A 131 13.69 4.05 -1.06
CA PRO A 131 13.99 5.46 -1.25
C PRO A 131 14.44 6.08 0.08
N VAL A 132 15.52 6.85 0.03
CA VAL A 132 16.15 7.48 1.21
C VAL A 132 15.90 8.98 1.31
N ARG A 133 15.33 9.60 0.26
CA ARG A 133 15.04 11.04 0.23
C ARG A 133 13.68 11.31 -0.39
N GLU A 134 12.96 12.28 0.17
CA GLU A 134 11.72 12.79 -0.41
C GLU A 134 11.99 13.45 -1.77
N MET A 135 11.00 13.35 -2.65
CA MET A 135 11.09 13.82 -4.02
C MET A 135 9.70 14.12 -4.53
N GLU A 136 9.48 15.37 -4.93
CA GLU A 136 8.28 15.76 -5.66
C GLU A 136 8.11 14.96 -6.95
N GLN A 137 6.88 14.89 -7.42
CA GLN A 137 6.52 14.16 -8.63
C GLN A 137 7.39 14.61 -9.82
N ARG A 138 8.12 13.66 -10.42
CA ARG A 138 9.03 13.93 -11.53
C ARG A 138 8.98 12.81 -12.57
N ALA A 139 9.08 13.20 -13.84
CA ALA A 139 9.18 12.27 -14.96
C ALA A 139 10.61 11.73 -15.11
N PHE A 140 10.70 10.43 -15.37
CA PHE A 140 11.92 9.69 -15.65
C PHE A 140 11.77 8.90 -16.93
N THR A 141 12.80 8.88 -17.76
CA THR A 141 12.79 8.10 -19.00
C THR A 141 13.54 6.80 -18.78
N VAL A 142 12.81 5.69 -18.83
CA VAL A 142 13.36 4.33 -18.85
C VAL A 142 13.66 3.94 -20.28
N ARG A 143 14.82 3.33 -20.52
CA ARG A 143 15.26 2.88 -21.85
C ARG A 143 15.45 1.38 -21.85
N GLY A 144 14.87 0.71 -22.85
CA GLY A 144 15.15 -0.68 -23.16
C GLY A 144 15.98 -0.77 -24.44
N LYS A 145 16.99 -1.64 -24.48
CA LYS A 145 17.79 -1.87 -25.69
C LYS A 145 17.93 -3.34 -26.04
N ASN A 146 18.18 -3.59 -27.32
CA ASN A 146 18.72 -4.82 -27.87
C ASN A 146 19.70 -4.46 -29.03
N PRO A 147 20.32 -5.45 -29.71
CA PRO A 147 21.25 -5.16 -30.82
C PRO A 147 20.64 -4.39 -32.01
N ALA A 148 19.33 -4.49 -32.24
CA ALA A 148 18.66 -3.76 -33.33
C ALA A 148 18.38 -2.29 -32.98
N GLY A 149 18.21 -1.95 -31.70
CA GLY A 149 18.02 -0.57 -31.30
C GLY A 149 17.53 -0.39 -29.87
N LYS A 150 16.86 0.76 -29.66
CA LYS A 150 16.44 1.23 -28.34
C LYS A 150 15.01 1.73 -28.41
N THR A 151 14.29 1.58 -27.29
CA THR A 151 12.97 2.16 -27.08
C THR A 151 12.91 2.83 -25.71
N ILE A 152 11.92 3.69 -25.52
CA ILE A 152 11.79 4.49 -24.30
C ILE A 152 10.36 4.42 -23.77
N VAL A 153 10.24 4.57 -22.46
CA VAL A 153 8.97 4.87 -21.80
C VAL A 153 9.20 5.90 -20.71
N GLU A 154 8.24 6.79 -20.53
CA GLU A 154 8.24 7.75 -19.44
C GLU A 154 7.43 7.22 -18.27
N VAL A 155 8.02 7.26 -17.09
CA VAL A 155 7.35 6.97 -15.82
C VAL A 155 7.48 8.18 -14.94
N THR A 156 6.42 8.48 -14.22
CA THR A 156 6.39 9.56 -13.25
C THR A 156 6.54 8.96 -11.87
N VAL A 157 7.53 9.41 -11.12
CA VAL A 157 7.82 8.91 -9.77
C VAL A 157 7.75 10.05 -8.77
N ALA A 158 7.10 9.81 -7.64
CA ALA A 158 7.13 10.66 -6.46
C ALA A 158 7.58 9.83 -5.25
N VAL A 159 8.32 10.45 -4.33
CA VAL A 159 8.65 9.87 -3.04
C VAL A 159 8.12 10.81 -1.96
N ARG A 160 7.13 10.34 -1.21
CA ARG A 160 6.54 11.11 -0.10
C ARG A 160 6.88 10.52 1.25
N LYS A 161 6.78 11.36 2.28
CA LYS A 161 6.73 10.88 3.66
C LYS A 161 5.52 9.99 3.87
N GLY A 162 5.71 8.92 4.63
CA GLY A 162 4.60 8.07 5.06
C GLY A 162 3.65 8.83 5.98
N TYR A 163 2.39 8.45 6.01
CA TYR A 163 1.40 9.03 6.91
C TYR A 163 0.38 8.00 7.35
N CYS A 164 -0.20 8.23 8.53
CA CYS A 164 -1.30 7.44 9.04
C CYS A 164 -2.60 8.03 8.52
N GLN A 165 -3.47 7.18 7.97
CA GLN A 165 -4.79 7.58 7.47
C GLN A 165 -5.67 8.10 8.63
N PRO A 166 -6.58 9.04 8.38
CA PRO A 166 -7.51 9.49 9.41
C PRO A 166 -8.28 8.31 10.03
N GLU A 167 -8.30 8.22 11.37
CA GLU A 167 -8.97 7.15 12.10
C GLU A 167 -9.65 7.70 13.36
N GLY A 168 -10.98 7.60 13.40
CA GLY A 168 -11.78 8.15 14.50
C GLY A 168 -11.63 9.67 14.59
N MET A 169 -11.11 10.15 15.72
CA MET A 169 -10.86 11.58 16.00
C MET A 169 -9.47 12.07 15.57
N PHE A 170 -8.62 11.18 15.04
CA PHE A 170 -7.26 11.53 14.63
C PHE A 170 -7.22 11.79 13.12
N GLU A 171 -6.80 13.00 12.75
CA GLU A 171 -6.60 13.38 11.35
C GLU A 171 -5.32 12.77 10.77
N ARG A 172 -5.12 12.97 9.47
CA ARG A 172 -3.90 12.55 8.77
C ARG A 172 -2.68 13.13 9.48
N THR A 173 -1.75 12.26 9.88
CA THR A 173 -0.54 12.63 10.60
C THR A 173 0.66 11.95 9.97
N ASN A 174 1.78 12.66 9.79
CA ASN A 174 2.94 12.09 9.14
C ASN A 174 3.66 11.10 10.06
N VAL A 175 4.37 10.15 9.46
CA VAL A 175 5.22 9.20 10.18
C VAL A 175 6.27 9.96 11.01
N GLY A 176 6.42 9.54 12.26
CA GLY A 176 7.30 10.17 13.25
C GLY A 176 6.63 11.26 14.08
N GLU A 177 5.40 11.66 13.76
CA GLU A 177 4.62 12.63 14.53
C GLU A 177 3.63 11.93 15.48
N VAL A 178 3.22 12.66 16.52
CA VAL A 178 2.20 12.23 17.48
C VAL A 178 0.98 13.14 17.32
N ALA A 179 -0.13 12.55 16.92
CA ALA A 179 -1.40 13.25 16.85
C ALA A 179 -1.97 13.41 18.27
N VAL A 180 -2.43 14.62 18.58
CA VAL A 180 -3.02 14.96 19.86
C VAL A 180 -4.44 15.44 19.62
N TYR A 181 -5.39 14.78 20.25
CA TYR A 181 -6.78 15.17 20.28
C TYR A 181 -7.11 15.75 21.65
N GLU A 182 -7.57 16.99 21.69
CA GLU A 182 -8.06 17.62 22.91
C GLU A 182 -9.52 17.24 23.16
N CYS A 183 -9.82 16.63 24.30
CA CYS A 183 -11.18 16.15 24.60
C CYS A 183 -12.20 17.29 24.71
N SER A 184 -11.73 18.51 24.98
CA SER A 184 -12.54 19.74 24.96
C SER A 184 -13.22 19.99 23.62
N MET A 185 -12.66 19.47 22.52
CA MET A 185 -13.27 19.57 21.18
C MET A 185 -14.60 18.83 21.08
N GLN A 186 -14.85 17.85 21.95
CA GLN A 186 -16.14 17.16 22.08
C GLN A 186 -17.11 17.91 23.01
N GLY A 187 -16.71 19.07 23.56
CA GLY A 187 -17.50 19.89 24.47
C GLY A 187 -17.28 19.52 25.93
N SER A 188 -18.18 18.71 26.51
CA SER A 188 -18.22 18.45 27.97
C SER A 188 -17.22 17.40 28.48
N TYR A 189 -16.06 17.29 27.85
CA TYR A 189 -15.01 16.34 28.25
C TYR A 189 -13.69 17.07 28.51
N VAL A 190 -12.90 16.54 29.45
CA VAL A 190 -11.57 17.03 29.80
C VAL A 190 -10.56 15.90 29.67
N GLY A 191 -9.36 16.25 29.20
CA GLY A 191 -8.26 15.32 28.97
C GLY A 191 -7.67 15.47 27.57
N THR A 192 -6.76 14.57 27.23
CA THR A 192 -6.20 14.46 25.88
C THR A 192 -6.12 12.99 25.50
N GLN A 193 -6.28 12.70 24.22
CA GLN A 193 -5.91 11.42 23.64
C GLN A 193 -4.76 11.62 22.65
N LYS A 194 -3.79 10.72 22.66
CA LYS A 194 -2.61 10.79 21.79
C LYS A 194 -2.41 9.47 21.05
N ARG A 195 -2.05 9.56 19.77
CA ARG A 195 -1.61 8.41 18.95
C ARG A 195 -0.34 8.77 18.21
N ALA A 196 0.66 7.91 18.29
CA ALA A 196 1.87 8.04 17.49
C ALA A 196 1.66 7.41 16.10
N CYS A 197 2.09 8.09 15.06
CA CYS A 197 2.17 7.53 13.71
C CYS A 197 3.57 6.99 13.46
N VAL A 198 3.72 5.69 13.25
CA VAL A 198 5.03 5.05 13.01
C VAL A 198 5.11 4.46 11.61
N LEU A 199 6.32 4.27 11.09
CA LEU A 199 6.49 3.65 9.77
C LEU A 199 6.13 2.16 9.85
N GLY A 200 5.08 1.77 9.13
CA GLY A 200 4.70 0.38 8.91
C GLY A 200 5.43 -0.22 7.71
N LYS A 201 4.92 -1.35 7.21
CA LYS A 201 5.54 -2.06 6.08
C LYS A 201 5.35 -1.34 4.74
N ARG A 202 4.19 -0.69 4.55
CA ARG A 202 3.81 -0.02 3.29
C ARG A 202 3.65 1.49 3.43
N ASP A 203 3.19 1.95 4.59
CA ASP A 203 2.95 3.37 4.89
C ASP A 203 2.92 3.57 6.42
N GLY A 204 2.40 4.70 6.91
CA GLY A 204 2.21 4.95 8.34
C GLY A 204 1.14 4.05 8.97
N GLU A 205 1.47 3.51 10.14
CA GLU A 205 0.56 2.73 10.98
C GLU A 205 0.38 3.39 12.35
N TRP A 206 -0.88 3.50 12.76
CA TRP A 206 -1.20 4.08 14.06
C TRP A 206 -0.81 3.14 15.20
N GLN A 207 -0.11 3.69 16.19
CA GLN A 207 0.07 3.03 17.47
C GLN A 207 -1.19 3.12 18.34
N LYS A 208 -1.20 2.32 19.41
CA LYS A 208 -2.28 2.29 20.39
C LYS A 208 -2.50 3.68 20.99
N ALA A 209 -3.75 4.11 21.04
CA ALA A 209 -4.12 5.37 21.67
C ALA A 209 -3.81 5.35 23.16
N THR A 210 -3.36 6.49 23.67
CA THR A 210 -3.08 6.74 25.08
C THR A 210 -3.83 7.98 25.55
N GLY A 211 -4.12 8.03 26.84
CA GLY A 211 -4.90 9.11 27.44
C GLY A 211 -6.41 8.83 27.44
N ASN A 212 -7.13 9.59 28.24
CA ASN A 212 -8.55 9.37 28.52
C ASN A 212 -9.30 10.71 28.43
N CYS A 213 -10.51 10.67 27.87
CA CYS A 213 -11.48 11.75 27.94
C CYS A 213 -12.45 11.47 29.08
N LEU A 214 -12.45 12.30 30.12
CA LEU A 214 -13.38 12.19 31.24
C LEU A 214 -14.52 13.20 31.10
N PRO A 215 -15.79 12.80 31.28
CA PRO A 215 -16.92 13.70 31.20
C PRO A 215 -16.92 14.65 32.40
N ILE A 216 -17.09 15.96 32.16
CA ILE A 216 -17.09 17.01 33.19
C ILE A 216 -18.20 16.74 34.22
N MET A 217 -19.40 16.37 33.77
CA MET A 217 -20.53 16.07 34.67
C MET A 217 -20.20 14.91 35.63
N GLY A 218 -19.46 13.90 35.16
CA GLY A 218 -19.02 12.78 36.01
C GLY A 218 -18.04 13.23 37.09
N ILE A 219 -17.10 14.12 36.74
CA ILE A 219 -16.15 14.72 37.70
C ILE A 219 -16.92 15.53 38.76
N VAL A 220 -17.87 16.38 38.35
CA VAL A 220 -18.68 17.20 39.26
C VAL A 220 -19.48 16.32 40.24
N LEU A 221 -20.14 15.27 39.73
CA LEU A 221 -20.92 14.34 40.56
C LEU A 221 -20.04 13.61 41.59
N ALA A 222 -18.86 13.14 41.18
CA ALA A 222 -17.91 12.48 42.08
C ALA A 222 -17.44 13.42 43.20
N VAL A 223 -17.14 14.69 42.88
CA VAL A 223 -16.73 15.69 43.87
C VAL A 223 -17.86 15.97 44.86
N VAL A 224 -19.11 16.10 44.41
CA VAL A 224 -20.27 16.28 45.30
C VAL A 224 -20.44 15.09 46.24
N ILE A 225 -20.30 13.85 45.75
CA ILE A 225 -20.38 12.65 46.59
C ILE A 225 -19.26 12.65 47.65
N VAL A 226 -18.03 12.99 47.29
CA VAL A 226 -16.90 13.08 48.23
C VAL A 226 -17.19 14.11 49.33
N ILE A 227 -17.72 15.29 48.97
CA ILE A 227 -18.11 16.32 49.95
C ILE A 227 -19.18 15.79 50.90
N LEU A 228 -20.21 15.10 50.39
CA LEU A 228 -21.27 14.50 51.23
C LEU A 228 -20.71 13.44 52.19
N VAL A 229 -19.78 12.60 51.75
CA VAL A 229 -19.12 11.61 52.60
C VAL A 229 -18.29 12.28 53.70
N ILE A 230 -17.50 13.30 53.36
CA ILE A 230 -16.72 14.06 54.35
C ILE A 230 -17.65 14.71 55.37
N ALA A 231 -18.74 15.34 54.92
CA ALA A 231 -19.73 15.94 55.81
C ALA A 231 -20.36 14.90 56.75
N ALA A 232 -20.69 13.70 56.25
CA ALA A 232 -21.20 12.60 57.07
C ALA A 232 -20.17 12.11 58.10
N VAL A 233 -18.90 11.96 57.73
CA VAL A 233 -17.82 11.55 58.65
C VAL A 233 -17.62 12.60 59.74
N VAL A 234 -17.56 13.88 59.38
CA VAL A 234 -17.47 14.99 60.35
C VAL A 234 -18.68 14.99 61.29
N PHE A 235 -19.88 14.79 60.75
CA PHE A 235 -21.10 14.71 61.55
C PHE A 235 -21.08 13.52 62.54
N ILE A 236 -20.60 12.35 62.11
CA ILE A 236 -20.43 11.18 62.98
C ILE A 236 -19.38 11.46 64.07
N LEU A 237 -18.24 12.05 63.73
CA LEU A 237 -17.19 12.42 64.69
C LEU A 237 -17.63 13.50 65.70
N LEU A 238 -18.47 14.44 65.27
CA LEU A 238 -19.08 15.43 66.17
C LEU A 238 -20.11 14.77 67.10
N ARG A 239 -20.83 13.74 66.64
CA ARG A 239 -21.77 12.97 67.46
C ARG A 239 -21.07 12.13 68.53
N THR A 240 -19.91 11.54 68.23
CA THR A 240 -19.13 10.76 69.21
C THR A 240 -18.43 11.63 70.25
N ARG A 241 -18.34 12.96 70.05
CA ARG A 241 -17.81 13.93 71.02
C ARG A 241 -18.82 14.43 72.07
N LYS A 242 -20.00 13.80 72.21
CA LYS A 242 -20.88 14.12 73.35
C LYS A 242 -20.29 13.59 74.68
N SER A 243 -19.62 14.51 75.38
CA SER A 243 -19.55 14.71 76.83
C SER A 243 -20.15 13.61 77.71
N LYS A 244 -19.30 12.98 78.53
CA LYS A 244 -19.74 12.27 79.75
C LYS A 244 -20.48 13.29 80.64
N SER A 245 -21.79 13.15 80.74
CA SER A 245 -22.60 13.91 81.70
C SER A 245 -22.15 13.60 83.14
N VAL A 246 -21.67 14.63 83.85
CA VAL A 246 -21.39 14.57 85.29
C VAL A 246 -22.73 14.49 86.02
N GLY A 247 -22.91 13.46 86.84
CA GLY A 247 -24.13 13.20 87.61
C GLY A 247 -24.41 14.28 88.65
N GLY A 248 -25.50 15.02 88.46
CA GLY A 248 -26.06 16.00 89.40
C GLY A 248 -27.06 15.37 90.36
N VAL A 249 -26.98 15.78 91.62
CA VAL A 249 -27.57 15.22 92.84
C VAL A 249 -29.06 15.57 93.05
N LYS A 250 -29.78 14.62 93.66
CA LYS A 250 -31.06 14.67 94.43
C LYS A 250 -31.68 16.05 94.73
N GLY A 251 -32.99 16.17 94.53
CA GLY A 251 -33.89 17.11 95.22
C GLY A 251 -35.36 16.66 95.17
N LYS A 252 -36.03 16.66 96.33
CA LYS A 252 -37.34 16.04 96.64
C LYS A 252 -38.57 16.92 96.29
N ALA A 253 -39.67 16.20 96.03
CA ALA A 253 -41.11 16.47 96.04
C ALA A 253 -41.71 17.73 96.70
N ALA A 254 -42.81 18.23 96.10
CA ALA A 254 -44.01 18.73 96.78
C ALA A 254 -45.27 18.49 95.90
N ILE A 255 -46.40 18.16 96.55
CA ILE A 255 -47.69 17.72 95.98
C ILE A 255 -48.78 18.76 96.32
N GLN A 256 -49.86 18.75 95.51
CA GLN A 256 -51.24 19.27 95.69
C GLN A 256 -51.48 20.65 95.06
N THR A 257 -52.60 20.92 94.35
CA THR A 257 -54.00 20.60 94.72
C THR A 257 -54.93 20.59 93.49
N GLN A 258 -55.95 19.71 93.47
CA GLN A 258 -57.11 19.80 92.57
C GLN A 258 -58.21 20.67 93.18
N ALA A 259 -58.87 21.50 92.36
CA ALA A 259 -60.21 22.02 92.62
C ALA A 259 -61.06 22.06 91.33
N LYS A 260 -62.16 21.29 91.36
CA LYS A 260 -63.38 21.37 90.53
C LYS A 260 -64.11 22.71 90.81
N LYS A 261 -64.99 23.34 90.01
CA LYS A 261 -65.98 22.91 88.98
C LYS A 261 -66.70 24.16 88.38
N ILE A 262 -67.27 24.00 87.16
CA ILE A 262 -68.61 24.48 86.66
C ILE A 262 -68.79 25.89 86.02
N THR A 263 -68.91 25.86 84.67
CA THR A 263 -69.95 26.36 83.70
C THR A 263 -70.89 27.55 84.00
N LYS A 264 -71.07 28.46 83.02
CA LYS A 264 -72.20 28.56 82.04
C LYS A 264 -72.00 29.78 81.10
N ALA A 265 -72.10 29.60 79.77
CA ALA A 265 -73.15 30.07 78.81
C ALA A 265 -73.19 31.60 78.57
N VAL A 266 -73.35 32.13 77.34
CA VAL A 266 -74.59 32.20 76.54
C VAL A 266 -74.30 32.70 75.10
N ARG A 267 -75.12 32.24 74.14
CA ARG A 267 -75.21 32.61 72.71
C ARG A 267 -75.88 33.98 72.47
N VAL A 268 -75.58 34.59 71.32
CA VAL A 268 -76.62 35.08 70.37
C VAL A 268 -76.33 34.44 69.02
#